data_AF-A0A946YYE6-F1
#
_entry.id   AF-A0A946YYE6-F1
#
_cell.length_a   1.000
_cell.length_b   1.000
_cell.length_c   1.000
_cell.angle_alpha   90.00
_cell.angle_beta   90.00
_cell.angle_gamma   90.00
#
_symmetry.space_group_name_H-M   'P 1'
#
loop_
_entity.id
_entity.type
_entity.pdbx_description
1 polymer ?
#
loop_
_entity_poly.entity_id
_entity_poly.type
_entity_poly.pdbx_seq_one_letter_code
_entity_poly.pdbx_strand_id
1 'polypeptide(L)'
;FFPPVMTTQRHDVLDVNKIHFILASVRDPGEVVRELEALFHDHDLDRHTGRSFADHVEAIDTQSRFDPPDVIVIKRLLQRDLPADARSLFCQELFRRHVTDDIGAFADELYMSVSQLETMTTAGHEVGSHGHNHVWLGASSPDDQRYEIRQSVEFLRNSNLLRDDWTMCYPYGSYDRNTLDILAEAGCSIGVTTVPASVDPQDYRPLELPRLDTNDFPKA
;
A
#
# COMPACT_ATOMS: atom_id res chain seq x y z
N PHE A 1 12.37 -9.05 3.39
CA PHE A 1 11.14 -8.92 2.58
C PHE A 1 10.01 -8.52 3.51
N PHE A 2 9.09 -7.69 3.04
CA PHE A 2 8.07 -7.07 3.88
C PHE A 2 6.71 -7.20 3.18
N PRO A 3 6.01 -8.35 3.33
CA PRO A 3 4.71 -8.55 2.70
C PRO A 3 3.60 -7.84 3.49
N PRO A 4 2.64 -7.19 2.80
CA PRO A 4 1.33 -6.94 3.40
C PRO A 4 0.65 -8.29 3.61
N VAL A 5 0.37 -8.67 4.86
CA VAL A 5 0.07 -10.09 5.13
C VAL A 5 -1.24 -10.58 4.51
N MET A 6 -2.18 -9.68 4.18
CA MET A 6 -3.45 -10.07 3.56
C MET A 6 -3.24 -10.77 2.22
N THR A 7 -2.17 -10.42 1.49
CA THR A 7 -1.83 -11.05 0.19
C THR A 7 -1.45 -12.51 0.30
N THR A 8 -1.01 -12.94 1.49
CA THR A 8 -0.63 -14.33 1.77
C THR A 8 -1.80 -15.17 2.29
N GLN A 9 -2.90 -14.51 2.64
CA GLN A 9 -4.07 -15.12 3.28
C GLN A 9 -5.28 -15.23 2.34
N ARG A 10 -5.33 -14.39 1.29
CA ARG A 10 -6.48 -14.28 0.38
C ARG A 10 -6.05 -14.41 -1.07
N HIS A 11 -6.91 -15.05 -1.84
CA HIS A 11 -6.85 -15.10 -3.31
C HIS A 11 -7.43 -13.80 -3.91
N ASP A 12 -6.89 -12.64 -3.50
CA ASP A 12 -7.30 -11.33 -4.01
C ASP A 12 -6.09 -10.41 -4.16
N VAL A 13 -6.17 -9.49 -5.12
CA VAL A 13 -5.12 -8.52 -5.41
C VAL A 13 -5.36 -7.25 -4.59
N LEU A 14 -4.34 -6.73 -3.91
CA LEU A 14 -4.46 -5.45 -3.20
C LEU A 14 -4.89 -4.35 -4.17
N ASP A 15 -5.73 -3.42 -3.70
CA ASP A 15 -6.19 -2.29 -4.51
C ASP A 15 -5.03 -1.50 -5.12
N VAL A 16 -3.92 -1.32 -4.38
CA VAL A 16 -2.70 -0.69 -4.91
C VAL A 16 -2.12 -1.45 -6.11
N ASN A 17 -2.05 -2.78 -6.03
CA ASN A 17 -1.54 -3.60 -7.12
C ASN A 17 -2.53 -3.63 -8.28
N LYS A 18 -3.84 -3.68 -8.01
CA LYS A 18 -4.87 -3.53 -9.04
C LYS A 18 -4.66 -2.25 -9.84
N ILE A 19 -4.49 -1.11 -9.16
CA ILE A 19 -4.22 0.20 -9.81
C ILE A 19 -2.97 0.13 -10.70
N HIS A 20 -1.87 -0.47 -10.22
CA HIS A 20 -0.65 -0.60 -11.02
C HIS A 20 -0.86 -1.40 -12.31
N PHE A 21 -1.55 -2.54 -12.23
CA PHE A 21 -1.80 -3.38 -13.39
C PHE A 21 -2.84 -2.78 -14.36
N ILE A 22 -3.85 -2.07 -13.85
CA ILE A 22 -4.78 -1.29 -14.68
C ILE A 22 -3.98 -0.26 -15.49
N LEU A 23 -3.16 0.55 -14.81
CA LEU A 23 -2.34 1.59 -15.44
C LEU A 23 -1.32 1.01 -16.44
N ALA A 24 -0.83 -0.20 -16.21
CA ALA A 24 0.08 -0.89 -17.14
C ALA A 24 -0.64 -1.46 -18.37
N SER A 25 -1.96 -1.70 -18.27
CA SER A 25 -2.77 -2.32 -19.32
C SER A 25 -3.43 -1.29 -20.25
N VAL A 26 -3.54 -0.03 -19.81
CA VAL A 26 -4.10 1.07 -20.60
C VAL A 26 -3.00 1.88 -21.29
N ARG A 27 -3.30 2.41 -22.48
CA ARG A 27 -2.40 3.32 -23.22
C ARG A 27 -2.55 4.77 -22.80
N ASP A 28 -3.78 5.17 -22.48
CA ASP A 28 -4.14 6.53 -22.06
C ASP A 28 -4.74 6.47 -20.65
N PRO A 29 -4.01 6.91 -19.60
CA PRO A 29 -4.57 6.99 -18.25
C PRO A 29 -5.84 7.86 -18.17
N GLY A 30 -6.03 8.83 -19.07
CA GLY A 30 -7.25 9.64 -19.12
C GLY A 30 -8.53 8.83 -19.39
N GLU A 31 -8.41 7.63 -19.98
CA GLU A 31 -9.52 6.68 -20.11
C GLU A 31 -10.01 6.21 -18.74
N VAL A 32 -9.08 5.84 -17.86
CA VAL A 32 -9.39 5.40 -16.50
C VAL A 32 -10.00 6.53 -15.68
N VAL A 33 -9.57 7.78 -15.87
CA VAL A 33 -10.18 8.95 -15.20
C VAL A 33 -11.65 9.10 -15.60
N ARG A 34 -11.98 8.97 -16.90
CA ARG A 34 -13.37 9.04 -17.39
C ARG A 34 -14.22 7.88 -16.86
N GLU A 35 -13.66 6.67 -16.78
CA GLU A 35 -14.36 5.53 -16.19
C GLU A 35 -14.60 5.71 -14.68
N LEU A 36 -13.65 6.30 -13.96
CA LEU A 36 -13.82 6.65 -12.55
C LEU A 36 -14.92 7.69 -12.35
N GLU A 37 -15.00 8.70 -13.22
CA GLU A 37 -16.08 9.70 -13.20
C GLU A 37 -17.45 9.04 -13.42
N ALA A 38 -17.55 8.13 -14.41
CA ALA A 38 -18.78 7.38 -14.65
C ALA A 38 -19.18 6.53 -13.43
N LEU A 39 -18.23 5.75 -12.87
CA LEU A 39 -18.47 4.96 -11.66
C LEU A 39 -18.86 5.83 -10.46
N PHE A 40 -18.24 7.00 -10.31
CA PHE A 40 -18.57 7.94 -9.25
C PHE A 40 -20.04 8.38 -9.31
N HIS A 41 -20.54 8.69 -10.50
CA HIS A 41 -21.93 9.07 -10.72
C HIS A 41 -22.89 7.88 -10.62
N ASP A 42 -22.55 6.72 -11.17
CA ASP A 42 -23.38 5.51 -11.12
C ASP A 42 -23.66 5.04 -9.68
N HIS A 43 -22.75 5.38 -8.76
CA HIS A 43 -22.86 5.08 -7.33
C HIS A 43 -23.35 6.25 -6.47
N ASP A 44 -23.87 7.33 -7.07
CA ASP A 44 -24.39 8.51 -6.38
C ASP A 44 -23.41 9.14 -5.38
N LEU A 45 -22.10 9.06 -5.65
CA LEU A 45 -21.08 9.54 -4.72
C LEU A 45 -21.09 11.06 -4.55
N ASP A 46 -21.65 11.81 -5.50
CA ASP A 46 -21.93 13.23 -5.34
C ASP A 46 -22.74 13.49 -4.07
N ARG A 47 -23.80 12.70 -3.85
CA ARG A 47 -24.68 12.82 -2.69
C ARG A 47 -24.03 12.29 -1.42
N HIS A 48 -23.29 11.18 -1.54
CA HIS A 48 -22.66 10.55 -0.38
C HIS A 48 -21.51 11.39 0.19
N THR A 49 -20.69 11.97 -0.69
CA THR A 49 -19.52 12.77 -0.31
C THR A 49 -19.83 14.27 -0.17
N GLY A 50 -20.94 14.73 -0.74
CA GLY A 50 -21.32 16.15 -0.77
C GLY A 50 -20.46 17.00 -1.71
N ARG A 51 -19.70 16.38 -2.61
CA ARG A 51 -18.76 17.01 -3.54
C ARG A 51 -18.86 16.32 -4.90
N SER A 52 -18.68 17.08 -5.97
CA SER A 52 -18.62 16.52 -7.32
C SER A 52 -17.32 15.75 -7.56
N PHE A 53 -17.27 14.91 -8.60
CA PHE A 53 -16.04 14.26 -9.04
C PHE A 53 -14.93 15.30 -9.34
N ALA A 54 -15.29 16.39 -10.04
CA ALA A 54 -14.39 17.49 -10.35
C ALA A 54 -13.81 18.13 -9.08
N ASP A 55 -14.62 18.34 -8.04
CA ASP A 55 -14.13 18.89 -6.77
C ASP A 55 -13.05 18.00 -6.15
N HIS A 56 -13.22 16.66 -6.19
CA HIS A 56 -12.22 15.73 -5.67
C HIS A 56 -10.92 15.79 -6.47
N VAL A 57 -11.02 15.85 -7.80
CA VAL A 57 -9.85 15.95 -8.71
C VAL A 57 -9.09 17.26 -8.49
N GLU A 58 -9.79 18.39 -8.39
CA GLU A 58 -9.19 19.72 -8.18
C GLU A 58 -8.46 19.85 -6.84
N ALA A 59 -8.86 19.06 -5.83
CA ALA A 59 -8.21 19.05 -4.53
C ALA A 59 -6.89 18.24 -4.50
N ILE A 60 -6.56 17.51 -5.57
CA ILE A 60 -5.36 16.67 -5.64
C ILE A 60 -4.16 17.50 -6.11
N ASP A 61 -3.11 17.51 -5.30
CA ASP A 61 -1.81 18.01 -5.75
C ASP A 61 -1.17 17.01 -6.72
N THR A 62 -1.06 17.42 -7.98
CA THR A 62 -0.45 16.63 -9.06
C THR A 62 1.04 16.92 -9.25
N GLN A 63 1.69 17.68 -8.37
CA GLN A 63 3.14 17.84 -8.41
C GLN A 63 3.81 16.53 -7.97
N SER A 64 4.42 15.81 -8.90
CA SER A 64 5.15 14.58 -8.60
C SER A 64 6.41 14.48 -9.44
N ARG A 65 7.44 13.91 -8.81
CA ARG A 65 8.66 13.46 -9.48
C ARG A 65 8.42 12.17 -10.29
N PHE A 66 7.41 11.37 -9.94
CA PHE A 66 7.33 9.97 -10.34
C PHE A 66 6.33 9.68 -11.48
N ASP A 67 5.21 10.39 -11.52
CA ASP A 67 4.07 10.06 -12.36
C ASP A 67 3.48 11.30 -13.05
N PRO A 68 2.86 11.16 -14.24
CA PRO A 68 2.12 12.25 -14.88
C PRO A 68 0.79 12.56 -14.15
N PRO A 69 0.16 13.73 -14.39
CA PRO A 69 -1.01 14.20 -13.64
C PRO A 69 -2.17 13.20 -13.53
N ASP A 70 -2.62 12.61 -14.65
CA ASP A 70 -3.74 11.68 -14.65
C ASP A 70 -3.47 10.42 -13.81
N VAL A 71 -2.24 9.92 -13.85
CA VAL A 71 -1.82 8.77 -13.03
C VAL A 71 -1.85 9.14 -11.54
N ILE A 72 -1.46 10.36 -11.18
CA ILE A 72 -1.55 10.83 -9.80
C ILE A 72 -3.00 10.94 -9.36
N VAL A 73 -3.88 11.50 -10.19
CA VAL A 73 -5.32 11.61 -9.91
C VAL A 73 -5.89 10.23 -9.62
N ILE A 74 -5.68 9.25 -10.51
CA ILE A 74 -6.14 7.87 -10.33
C ILE A 74 -5.62 7.28 -9.02
N LYS A 75 -4.30 7.37 -8.78
CA LYS A 75 -3.68 6.82 -7.58
C LYS A 75 -4.22 7.49 -6.31
N ARG A 76 -4.39 8.81 -6.28
CA ARG A 76 -4.85 9.54 -5.10
C ARG A 76 -6.31 9.25 -4.78
N LEU A 77 -7.19 9.28 -5.79
CA LEU A 77 -8.59 8.91 -5.65
C LEU A 77 -8.74 7.48 -5.10
N LEU A 78 -8.07 6.51 -5.72
CA LEU A 78 -8.23 5.09 -5.40
C LEU A 78 -7.40 4.58 -4.21
N GLN A 79 -6.31 5.27 -3.84
CA GLN A 79 -5.52 4.88 -2.66
C GLN A 79 -5.97 5.57 -1.37
N ARG A 80 -6.63 6.74 -1.44
CA ARG A 80 -6.92 7.55 -0.23
C ARG A 80 -8.18 8.41 -0.30
N ASP A 81 -8.41 9.14 -1.39
CA ASP A 81 -9.28 10.33 -1.35
C ASP A 81 -10.78 10.03 -1.50
N LEU A 82 -11.15 8.95 -2.22
CA LEU A 82 -12.54 8.48 -2.26
C LEU A 82 -12.91 7.65 -1.02
N PRO A 83 -14.20 7.47 -0.70
CA PRO A 83 -14.65 6.56 0.37
C PRO A 83 -14.09 5.14 0.20
N ALA A 84 -13.74 4.47 1.29
CA ALA A 84 -12.99 3.20 1.25
C ALA A 84 -13.72 2.07 0.52
N ASP A 85 -15.03 1.98 0.71
CA ASP A 85 -15.93 1.05 0.02
C ASP A 85 -15.98 1.33 -1.49
N ALA A 86 -16.09 2.60 -1.89
CA ALA A 86 -16.03 3.00 -3.28
C ALA A 86 -14.67 2.67 -3.92
N ARG A 87 -13.55 2.95 -3.23
CA ARG A 87 -12.20 2.64 -3.73
C ARG A 87 -12.03 1.16 -4.05
N SER A 88 -12.44 0.29 -3.12
CA SER A 88 -12.32 -1.15 -3.31
C SER A 88 -13.21 -1.65 -4.44
N LEU A 89 -14.46 -1.17 -4.51
CA LEU A 89 -15.39 -1.51 -5.58
C LEU A 89 -14.85 -1.08 -6.96
N PHE A 90 -14.38 0.16 -7.07
CA PHE A 90 -13.89 0.70 -8.34
C PHE A 90 -12.59 0.01 -8.77
N CYS A 91 -11.68 -0.27 -7.85
CA CYS A 91 -10.49 -1.07 -8.16
C CYS A 91 -10.86 -2.45 -8.68
N GLN A 92 -11.87 -3.09 -8.10
CA GLN A 92 -12.31 -4.42 -8.53
C GLN A 92 -12.93 -4.38 -9.94
N GLU A 93 -13.82 -3.43 -10.20
CA GLU A 93 -14.50 -3.28 -11.49
C GLU A 93 -13.50 -2.93 -12.62
N LEU A 94 -12.62 -1.95 -12.38
CA LEU A 94 -11.61 -1.54 -13.35
C LEU A 94 -10.60 -2.66 -13.62
N PHE A 95 -10.21 -3.43 -12.59
CA PHE A 95 -9.26 -4.52 -12.76
C PHE A 95 -9.84 -5.66 -13.60
N ARG A 96 -11.12 -6.00 -13.40
CA ARG A 96 -11.84 -6.97 -14.24
C ARG A 96 -11.87 -6.54 -15.70
N ARG A 97 -12.18 -5.26 -15.93
CA ARG A 97 -12.30 -4.69 -17.27
C ARG A 97 -10.98 -4.63 -18.02
N HIS A 98 -9.89 -4.24 -17.36
CA HIS A 98 -8.63 -3.92 -18.02
C HIS A 98 -7.54 -4.99 -17.88
N VAL A 99 -7.64 -5.88 -16.89
CA VAL A 99 -6.58 -6.85 -16.56
C VAL A 99 -7.07 -8.29 -16.68
N THR A 100 -7.99 -8.72 -15.81
CA THR A 100 -8.54 -10.08 -15.82
C THR A 100 -9.75 -10.22 -14.92
N ASP A 101 -10.70 -11.07 -15.33
CA ASP A 101 -11.84 -11.49 -14.49
C ASP A 101 -11.44 -12.53 -13.43
N ASP A 102 -10.34 -13.27 -13.63
CA ASP A 102 -9.83 -14.27 -12.69
C ASP A 102 -8.81 -13.67 -11.72
N ILE A 103 -9.31 -12.84 -10.80
CA ILE A 103 -8.50 -12.13 -9.80
C ILE A 103 -7.77 -13.12 -8.87
N GLY A 104 -8.39 -14.26 -8.57
CA GLY A 104 -7.82 -15.26 -7.67
C GLY A 104 -6.58 -15.93 -8.26
N ALA A 105 -6.67 -16.41 -9.50
CA ALA A 105 -5.51 -16.98 -10.19
C ALA A 105 -4.39 -15.94 -10.37
N PHE A 106 -4.76 -14.68 -10.65
CA PHE A 106 -3.79 -13.59 -10.77
C PHE A 106 -3.06 -13.32 -9.44
N ALA A 107 -3.79 -13.32 -8.31
CA ALA A 107 -3.21 -13.13 -7.00
C ALA A 107 -2.23 -14.25 -6.63
N ASP A 108 -2.58 -15.50 -6.95
CA ASP A 108 -1.74 -16.68 -6.69
C ASP A 108 -0.43 -16.68 -7.48
N GLU A 109 -0.43 -16.10 -8.68
CA GLU A 109 0.79 -15.90 -9.47
C GLU A 109 1.61 -14.71 -8.97
N LEU A 110 0.95 -13.64 -8.53
CA LEU A 110 1.59 -12.39 -8.16
C LEU A 110 2.28 -12.44 -6.79
N TYR A 111 1.64 -13.04 -5.78
CA TYR A 111 2.07 -12.95 -4.39
C TYR A 111 2.78 -14.19 -3.90
N MET A 112 3.69 -13.99 -2.94
CA MET A 112 4.38 -15.09 -2.29
C MET A 112 3.44 -15.83 -1.34
N SER A 113 3.42 -17.15 -1.43
CA SER A 113 2.80 -18.02 -0.43
C SER A 113 3.62 -18.06 0.87
N VAL A 114 2.99 -18.49 1.97
CA VAL A 114 3.67 -18.73 3.25
C VAL A 114 4.87 -19.67 3.09
N SER A 115 4.73 -20.76 2.32
CA SER A 115 5.83 -21.71 2.09
C SER A 115 7.05 -21.09 1.39
N GLN A 116 6.82 -20.11 0.50
CA GLN A 116 7.91 -19.38 -0.16
C GLN A 116 8.56 -18.40 0.83
N LEU A 117 7.79 -17.78 1.73
CA LEU A 117 8.34 -16.96 2.81
C LEU A 117 9.18 -17.79 3.78
N GLU A 118 8.74 -18.99 4.16
CA GLU A 118 9.52 -19.93 4.98
C GLU A 118 10.82 -20.36 4.29
N THR A 119 10.77 -20.54 2.97
CA THR A 119 11.98 -20.82 2.17
C THR A 119 12.97 -19.65 2.24
N MET A 120 12.47 -18.40 2.15
CA MET A 120 13.31 -17.21 2.31
C MET A 120 13.94 -17.12 3.70
N THR A 121 13.16 -17.34 4.76
CA THR A 121 13.69 -17.28 6.14
C THR A 121 14.72 -18.38 6.39
N THR A 122 14.49 -19.60 5.90
CA THR A 122 15.46 -20.70 5.96
C THR A 122 16.76 -20.38 5.23
N ALA A 123 16.68 -19.60 4.14
CA ALA A 123 17.85 -19.11 3.41
C ALA A 123 18.53 -17.89 4.06
N GLY A 124 18.06 -17.45 5.24
CA GLY A 124 18.66 -16.34 6.00
C GLY A 124 18.13 -14.96 5.66
N HIS A 125 17.07 -14.85 4.84
CA HIS A 125 16.41 -13.57 4.60
C HIS A 125 15.47 -13.22 5.75
N GLU A 126 15.42 -11.94 6.11
CA GLU A 126 14.43 -11.44 7.06
C GLU A 126 13.05 -11.32 6.42
N VAL A 127 12.00 -11.66 7.18
CA VAL A 127 10.62 -11.27 6.90
C VAL A 127 10.15 -10.32 8.00
N GLY A 128 9.79 -9.10 7.62
CA GLY A 128 9.27 -8.06 8.52
C GLY A 128 7.84 -7.65 8.17
N SER A 129 7.25 -6.77 8.97
CA SER A 129 5.87 -6.31 8.78
C SER A 129 5.76 -5.20 7.72
N HIS A 130 4.72 -5.25 6.88
CA HIS A 130 4.32 -4.16 5.99
C HIS A 130 2.84 -3.79 6.15
N GLY A 131 2.31 -3.99 7.36
CA GLY A 131 0.88 -3.88 7.64
C GLY A 131 0.07 -5.06 7.08
N HIS A 132 -1.24 -4.98 7.23
CA HIS A 132 -2.17 -6.01 6.80
C HIS A 132 -2.65 -5.76 5.37
N ASN A 133 -3.22 -4.58 5.09
CA ASN A 133 -3.81 -4.22 3.79
C ASN A 133 -3.00 -3.16 3.01
N HIS A 134 -1.78 -2.83 3.44
CA HIS A 134 -0.93 -1.82 2.79
C HIS A 134 -1.61 -0.42 2.71
N VAL A 135 -2.14 0.06 3.84
CA VAL A 135 -2.80 1.37 3.95
C VAL A 135 -1.83 2.50 4.28
N TRP A 136 -2.21 3.75 4.00
CA TRP A 136 -1.49 4.95 4.44
C TRP A 136 -1.64 5.14 5.95
N LEU A 137 -0.79 4.50 6.77
CA LEU A 137 -0.93 4.49 8.24
C LEU A 137 -1.09 5.89 8.84
N GLY A 138 -0.27 6.86 8.41
CA GLY A 138 -0.33 8.24 8.90
C GLY A 138 -1.61 9.01 8.49
N ALA A 139 -2.42 8.47 7.58
CA ALA A 139 -3.73 8.99 7.21
C ALA A 139 -4.90 8.16 7.78
N SER A 140 -4.61 7.03 8.43
CA SER A 140 -5.59 6.15 9.07
C SER A 140 -5.86 6.58 10.51
N SER A 141 -7.02 6.21 11.05
CA SER A 141 -7.34 6.46 12.46
C SER A 141 -6.40 5.64 13.38
N PRO A 142 -6.17 6.06 14.63
CA PRO A 142 -5.34 5.29 15.56
C PRO A 142 -5.83 3.84 15.79
N ASP A 143 -7.14 3.60 15.70
CA ASP A 143 -7.70 2.25 15.85
C ASP A 143 -7.42 1.39 14.61
N ASP A 144 -7.54 1.98 13.42
CA ASP A 144 -7.17 1.29 12.16
C ASP A 144 -5.68 0.99 12.10
N GLN A 145 -4.83 1.93 12.54
CA GLN A 145 -3.38 1.71 12.63
C GLN A 145 -3.05 0.54 13.57
N ARG A 146 -3.71 0.46 14.74
CA ARG A 146 -3.57 -0.67 15.67
C ARG A 146 -3.99 -1.97 15.04
N TYR A 147 -5.13 -1.98 14.34
CA TYR A 147 -5.63 -3.16 13.65
C TYR A 147 -4.62 -3.64 12.60
N GLU A 148 -4.16 -2.76 11.72
CA GLU A 148 -3.19 -3.06 10.65
C GLU A 148 -1.88 -3.64 11.18
N ILE A 149 -1.30 -3.01 12.21
CA ILE A 149 -0.05 -3.46 12.83
C ILE A 149 -0.27 -4.80 13.54
N ARG A 150 -1.32 -4.91 14.35
CA ARG A 150 -1.60 -6.11 15.14
C ARG A 150 -1.86 -7.33 14.26
N GLN A 151 -2.71 -7.20 13.24
CA GLN A 151 -3.02 -8.33 12.35
C GLN A 151 -1.78 -8.81 11.59
N SER A 152 -0.94 -7.90 11.13
CA SER A 152 0.34 -8.24 10.48
C SER A 152 1.28 -9.00 11.43
N VAL A 153 1.50 -8.45 12.63
CA VAL A 153 2.41 -9.04 13.62
C VAL A 153 1.90 -10.40 14.12
N GLU A 154 0.61 -10.52 14.43
CA GLU A 154 0.01 -11.79 14.87
C GLU A 154 0.15 -12.87 13.79
N PHE A 155 -0.14 -12.53 12.53
CA PHE A 155 -0.01 -13.49 11.43
C PHE A 155 1.44 -13.97 11.24
N LEU A 156 2.39 -13.02 11.17
CA LEU A 156 3.79 -13.37 10.93
C LEU A 156 4.39 -14.16 12.11
N ARG A 157 4.02 -13.84 13.36
CA ARG A 157 4.43 -14.64 14.53
C ARG A 157 3.82 -16.03 14.51
N ASN A 158 2.52 -16.15 14.26
CA ASN A 158 1.85 -17.45 14.23
C ASN A 158 2.36 -18.36 13.10
N SER A 159 2.92 -17.76 12.05
CA SER A 159 3.56 -18.46 10.93
C SER A 159 5.06 -18.73 11.16
N ASN A 160 5.62 -18.41 12.34
CA ASN A 160 7.06 -18.49 12.65
C ASN A 160 7.96 -17.72 11.66
N LEU A 161 7.43 -16.66 11.05
CA LEU A 161 8.14 -15.82 10.09
C LEU A 161 8.72 -14.56 10.76
N LEU A 162 8.13 -14.12 11.88
CA LEU A 162 8.55 -12.92 12.58
C LEU A 162 9.61 -13.23 13.65
N ARG A 163 10.71 -12.48 13.62
CA ARG A 163 11.75 -12.54 14.65
C ARG A 163 11.34 -11.81 15.92
N ASP A 164 12.09 -12.00 17.02
CA ASP A 164 11.88 -11.23 18.25
C ASP A 164 12.23 -9.75 18.05
N ASP A 165 13.33 -9.47 17.34
CA ASP A 165 13.82 -8.15 16.97
C ASP A 165 13.18 -7.61 15.68
N TRP A 166 11.88 -7.84 15.52
CA TRP A 166 11.19 -7.60 14.26
C TRP A 166 11.18 -6.13 13.81
N THR A 167 11.03 -5.98 12.49
CA THR A 167 11.11 -4.70 11.81
C THR A 167 9.85 -4.40 11.01
N MET A 168 9.58 -3.12 10.82
CA MET A 168 8.48 -2.57 10.05
C MET A 168 9.01 -1.83 8.84
N CYS A 169 8.39 -2.03 7.68
CA CYS A 169 8.51 -1.11 6.55
C CYS A 169 7.18 -0.37 6.41
N TYR A 170 7.17 0.95 6.38
CA TYR A 170 5.92 1.72 6.30
C TYR A 170 5.34 1.68 4.87
N PRO A 171 4.08 1.24 4.65
CA PRO A 171 3.42 1.40 3.36
C PRO A 171 3.45 2.86 2.93
N TYR A 172 3.89 3.10 1.69
CA TYR A 172 4.08 4.44 1.13
C TYR A 172 5.02 5.37 1.93
N GLY A 173 5.78 4.85 2.91
CA GLY A 173 6.51 5.68 3.85
C GLY A 173 5.63 6.51 4.78
N SER A 174 4.33 6.20 4.87
CA SER A 174 3.35 6.95 5.64
C SER A 174 3.31 6.46 7.08
N TYR A 175 3.53 7.38 8.02
CA TYR A 175 3.42 7.15 9.45
C TYR A 175 3.17 8.48 10.16
N ASP A 176 2.65 8.42 11.39
CA ASP A 176 2.46 9.57 12.27
C ASP A 176 2.92 9.24 13.71
N ARG A 177 2.70 10.16 14.66
CA ARG A 177 3.10 9.93 16.06
C ARG A 177 2.39 8.72 16.67
N ASN A 178 1.10 8.52 16.37
CA ASN A 178 0.35 7.38 16.86
C ASN A 178 0.96 6.07 16.36
N THR A 179 1.35 6.03 15.08
CA THR A 179 1.99 4.86 14.46
C THR A 179 3.25 4.47 15.22
N LEU A 180 4.11 5.45 15.53
CA LEU A 180 5.36 5.23 16.25
C LEU A 180 5.12 4.73 17.68
N ASP A 181 4.15 5.31 18.39
CA ASP A 181 3.82 4.90 19.77
C ASP A 181 3.26 3.46 19.79
N ILE A 182 2.38 3.10 18.84
CA ILE A 182 1.85 1.72 18.69
C ILE A 182 2.97 0.72 18.41
N LEU A 183 3.92 1.06 17.53
CA LEU A 183 5.05 0.18 17.21
C LEU A 183 6.00 -0.01 18.39
N ALA A 184 6.26 1.06 19.16
CA ALA A 184 7.07 0.98 20.37
C ALA A 184 6.41 0.07 21.42
N GLU A 185 5.09 0.22 21.65
CA GLU A 185 4.30 -0.65 22.54
C GLU A 185 4.31 -2.11 22.08
N ALA A 186 4.29 -2.37 20.77
CA ALA A 186 4.34 -3.71 20.18
C ALA A 186 5.75 -4.34 20.15
N GLY A 187 6.78 -3.61 20.61
CA GLY A 187 8.16 -4.07 20.64
C GLY A 187 8.84 -4.11 19.28
N CYS A 188 8.44 -3.24 18.34
CA CYS A 188 9.11 -3.10 17.05
C CYS A 188 10.53 -2.54 17.25
N SER A 189 11.53 -3.16 16.63
CA SER A 189 12.94 -2.77 16.80
C SER A 189 13.37 -1.69 15.81
N ILE A 190 12.99 -1.83 14.53
CA ILE A 190 13.36 -0.88 13.47
C ILE A 190 12.15 -0.59 12.58
N GLY A 191 12.00 0.66 12.18
CA GLY A 191 11.01 1.12 11.21
C GLY A 191 11.70 1.79 10.02
N VAL A 192 11.45 1.32 8.80
CA VAL A 192 12.10 1.80 7.58
C VAL A 192 11.16 2.71 6.79
N THR A 193 11.59 3.95 6.56
CA THR A 193 10.83 5.03 5.90
C THR A 193 11.16 5.13 4.41
N THR A 194 10.61 6.14 3.72
CA THR A 194 10.96 6.51 2.33
C THR A 194 11.86 7.74 2.25
N VAL A 195 12.39 8.24 3.36
CA VAL A 195 13.27 9.43 3.37
C VAL A 195 14.58 9.10 2.64
N PRO A 196 14.93 9.80 1.53
CA PRO A 196 16.08 9.46 0.69
C PRO A 196 17.39 9.94 1.32
N ALA A 197 17.89 9.19 2.31
CA ALA A 197 19.12 9.50 3.02
C ALA A 197 19.86 8.25 3.52
N SER A 198 21.14 8.43 3.82
CA SER A 198 21.92 7.47 4.61
C SER A 198 21.61 7.63 6.09
N VAL A 199 21.81 6.57 6.86
CA VAL A 199 21.67 6.60 8.33
C VAL A 199 22.79 7.43 8.94
N ASP A 200 22.44 8.44 9.73
CA ASP A 200 23.39 9.15 10.59
C ASP A 200 23.43 8.47 11.99
N PRO A 201 24.58 7.92 12.42
CA PRO A 201 24.71 7.32 13.74
C PRO A 201 24.46 8.29 14.91
N GLN A 202 24.56 9.61 14.69
CA GLN A 202 24.37 10.64 15.73
C GLN A 202 22.91 11.08 15.91
N ASP A 203 22.07 10.94 14.88
CA ASP A 203 20.62 11.20 14.91
C ASP A 203 19.84 9.93 14.58
N TYR A 204 20.28 8.80 15.15
CA TYR A 204 19.68 7.50 14.91
C TYR A 204 18.32 7.40 15.61
N ARG A 205 17.27 7.21 14.82
CA ARG A 205 15.91 6.95 15.29
C ARG A 205 15.49 5.56 14.81
N PRO A 206 15.40 4.55 15.71
CA PRO A 206 15.18 3.17 15.30
C PRO A 206 13.93 2.99 14.43
N LEU A 207 12.85 3.69 14.77
CA LEU A 207 11.58 3.61 14.05
C LEU A 207 11.48 4.54 12.85
N GLU A 208 12.52 5.31 12.52
CA GLU A 208 12.49 6.28 11.42
C GLU A 208 13.74 6.16 10.53
N LEU A 209 14.19 4.93 10.27
CA LEU A 209 15.38 4.67 9.48
C LEU A 209 15.17 5.16 8.02
N PRO A 210 16.05 6.02 7.49
CA PRO A 210 15.97 6.45 6.09
C PRO A 210 16.43 5.33 5.15
N ARG A 211 16.08 5.43 3.86
CA ARG A 211 16.51 4.48 2.82
C ARG A 211 16.80 5.18 1.51
N LEU A 212 17.65 4.57 0.68
CA LEU A 212 17.88 5.02 -0.69
C LEU A 212 17.08 4.13 -1.65
N ASP A 213 16.37 4.74 -2.60
CA ASP A 213 15.67 4.01 -3.66
C ASP A 213 16.71 3.47 -4.66
N THR A 214 16.66 2.17 -4.97
CA THR A 214 17.56 1.56 -5.95
C THR A 214 17.45 2.17 -7.34
N ASN A 215 16.31 2.82 -7.66
CA ASN A 215 16.13 3.56 -8.91
C ASN A 215 16.95 4.85 -9.00
N ASP A 216 17.45 5.37 -7.88
CA ASP A 216 18.31 6.57 -7.84
C ASP A 216 19.78 6.26 -8.16
N PHE A 217 20.14 4.98 -8.22
CA PHE A 217 21.49 4.55 -8.57
C PHE A 217 21.64 4.34 -10.07
N PRO A 218 22.87 4.45 -10.61
CA PRO A 218 23.14 4.14 -12.01
C PRO A 218 22.63 2.75 -12.39
N LYS A 219 21.87 2.69 -13.49
CA LYS A 219 21.41 1.42 -14.06
C LYS A 219 22.57 0.79 -14.85
N ALA A 220 22.83 -0.49 -14.60
CA ALA A 220 23.82 -1.28 -15.33
C ALA A 220 23.36 -1.59 -16.76
#